data_AF-A0A972K4S7-F1
#
_entry.id   AF-A0A972K4S7-F1
#
_cell.length_a   1.000
_cell.length_b   1.000
_cell.length_c   1.000
_cell.angle_alpha   90.00
_cell.angle_beta   90.00
_cell.angle_gamma   90.00
#
_symmetry.space_group_name_H-M   'P 1'
#
loop_
_entity.id
_entity.type
_entity.pdbx_description
1 polymer ?
#
loop_
_entity_poly.entity_id
_entity_poly.type
_entity_poly.pdbx_seq_one_letter_code
_entity_poly.pdbx_strand_id
1 'polypeptide(L)'
;MSKKQTSLLFIYIFAFLALIGVAILLQSALYLYAASALPILIVIALPDSRKNQYIRGEKDLKAVRIYKQSSEDDPLLIITFQHGFIRWNSKKLYFHLNDIQPAPHPQELANENHASLSVLGFDLTTHPSKTGWIGIDLTQLALRTANLSYTTDEITRLVIPMRDLEETALQMMSATNTVPLSKNKNKSISA
;
A
#
# COMPACT_ATOMS: atom_id res chain seq x y z
N MET A 1 5.84 8.49 -8.42
CA MET A 1 7.26 8.89 -8.53
C MET A 1 7.31 10.10 -9.41
N SER A 2 7.75 11.26 -8.90
CA SER A 2 7.90 12.42 -9.78
C SER A 2 9.05 12.14 -10.73
N LYS A 3 8.81 12.26 -12.05
CA LYS A 3 9.85 12.04 -13.08
C LYS A 3 11.15 12.80 -12.75
N LYS A 4 11.01 13.97 -12.12
CA LYS A 4 12.12 14.85 -11.70
C LYS A 4 13.03 14.22 -10.64
N GLN A 5 12.49 13.56 -9.62
CA GLN A 5 13.31 12.96 -8.55
C GLN A 5 14.13 11.76 -9.04
N THR A 6 13.55 10.92 -9.88
CA THR A 6 14.31 9.85 -10.54
C THR A 6 15.44 10.38 -11.40
N SER A 7 15.17 11.45 -12.17
CA SER A 7 16.19 12.08 -13.01
C SER A 7 17.36 12.61 -12.17
N LEU A 8 17.07 13.26 -11.03
CA LEU A 8 18.11 13.76 -10.13
C LEU A 8 18.95 12.62 -9.52
N LEU A 9 18.31 11.53 -9.09
CA LEU A 9 19.01 10.37 -8.56
C LEU A 9 19.98 9.77 -9.60
N PHE A 10 19.56 9.63 -10.86
CA PHE A 10 20.44 9.18 -11.94
C PHE A 10 21.63 10.11 -12.17
N ILE A 11 21.41 11.43 -12.12
CA ILE A 11 22.49 12.41 -12.25
C ILE A 11 23.50 12.27 -11.11
N TYR A 12 23.05 12.12 -9.86
CA TYR A 12 23.95 11.96 -8.72
C TYR A 12 24.75 10.65 -8.77
N ILE A 13 24.12 9.54 -9.16
CA ILE A 13 24.83 8.26 -9.37
C ILE A 13 25.88 8.40 -10.47
N PHE A 14 25.52 9.02 -11.59
CA PHE A 14 26.44 9.22 -12.70
C PHE A 14 27.62 10.12 -12.30
N ALA A 15 27.36 11.23 -11.60
CA ALA A 15 28.40 12.12 -11.10
C ALA A 15 29.36 11.42 -10.11
N PHE A 16 28.83 10.56 -9.24
CA PHE A 16 29.63 9.74 -8.33
C PHE A 16 30.56 8.78 -9.09
N LEU A 17 30.03 8.05 -10.08
CA LEU A 17 30.84 7.14 -10.91
C LEU A 17 31.88 7.90 -11.76
N ALA A 18 31.50 9.05 -12.31
CA ALA A 18 32.39 9.90 -13.08
C ALA A 18 33.55 10.44 -12.23
N LEU A 19 33.27 10.89 -11.00
CA LEU A 19 34.31 11.36 -10.07
C LEU A 19 35.28 10.25 -9.69
N ILE A 20 34.80 9.02 -9.47
CA ILE A 20 35.67 7.86 -9.23
C ILE A 20 36.54 7.58 -10.46
N GLY A 21 35.95 7.55 -11.66
CA GLY A 21 36.69 7.31 -12.89
C GLY A 21 37.78 8.37 -13.14
N VAL A 22 37.45 9.65 -12.95
CA VAL A 22 38.39 10.77 -13.06
C VAL A 22 39.46 10.70 -11.96
N ALA A 23 39.11 10.33 -10.73
CA ALA A 23 40.07 10.17 -9.65
C ALA A 23 41.13 9.11 -9.95
N ILE A 24 40.72 7.99 -10.56
CA ILE A 24 41.62 6.90 -10.96
C ILE A 24 42.52 7.35 -12.12
N LEU A 25 41.95 7.98 -13.15
CA LEU A 25 42.71 8.45 -14.32
C LEU A 25 43.75 9.53 -13.96
N LEU A 26 43.40 10.44 -13.06
CA LEU A 26 44.27 11.55 -12.64
C LEU A 26 45.07 11.25 -11.36
N GLN A 27 44.90 10.06 -10.76
CA GLN A 27 45.50 9.65 -9.48
C GLN A 27 45.33 10.71 -8.37
N SER A 28 44.18 11.39 -8.33
CA SER A 28 43.96 12.54 -7.46
C SER A 28 43.08 12.19 -6.26
N ALA A 29 43.63 12.40 -5.07
CA ALA A 29 42.92 12.21 -3.80
C ALA A 29 41.74 13.19 -3.64
N LEU A 30 41.81 14.39 -4.23
CA LEU A 30 40.77 15.41 -4.10
C LEU A 30 39.42 14.92 -4.67
N TYR A 31 39.45 14.23 -5.82
CA TYR A 31 38.24 13.68 -6.43
C TYR A 31 37.69 12.48 -5.64
N LEU A 32 38.53 11.72 -4.95
CA LEU A 32 38.08 10.68 -4.01
C LEU A 32 37.36 11.28 -2.79
N TYR A 33 37.86 12.39 -2.24
CA TYR A 33 37.16 13.12 -1.17
C TYR A 33 35.84 13.72 -1.64
N ALA A 34 35.79 14.27 -2.85
CA ALA A 34 34.53 14.76 -3.43
C ALA A 34 33.53 13.61 -3.65
N ALA A 35 34.01 12.47 -4.15
CA ALA A 35 33.19 11.28 -4.35
C ALA A 35 32.65 10.72 -3.03
N SER A 36 33.40 10.78 -1.92
CA SER A 36 32.94 10.25 -0.62
C SER A 36 31.83 11.06 0.03
N ALA A 37 31.66 12.34 -0.33
CA ALA A 37 30.57 13.19 0.15
C ALA A 37 29.23 12.97 -0.59
N LEU A 38 29.29 12.48 -1.84
CA LEU A 38 28.12 12.27 -2.70
C LEU A 38 27.09 11.26 -2.16
N PRO A 39 27.47 10.13 -1.53
CA PRO A 39 26.51 9.21 -0.89
C PRO A 39 25.54 9.89 0.07
N ILE A 40 25.98 10.91 0.81
CA ILE A 40 25.12 11.67 1.74
C ILE A 40 24.02 12.41 0.97
N LEU A 41 24.38 13.06 -0.14
CA LEU A 41 23.43 13.75 -1.01
C LEU A 41 22.47 12.78 -1.70
N ILE A 42 22.96 11.60 -2.10
CA ILE A 42 22.14 10.54 -2.69
C ILE A 42 21.07 10.07 -1.70
N VAL A 43 21.41 9.91 -0.42
CA VAL A 43 20.45 9.47 0.60
C VAL A 43 19.33 10.50 0.80
N ILE A 44 19.65 11.80 0.82
CA ILE A 44 18.63 12.86 0.92
C ILE A 44 17.71 12.87 -0.31
N ALA A 45 18.25 12.53 -1.48
CA ALA A 45 17.52 12.47 -2.74
C ALA A 45 16.77 11.14 -2.97
N LEU A 46 16.93 10.14 -2.08
CA LEU A 46 16.25 8.86 -2.23
C LEU A 46 14.74 9.06 -2.07
N PRO A 47 13.92 8.62 -3.06
CA PRO A 47 12.48 8.69 -2.92
C PRO A 47 12.03 7.75 -1.81
N ASP A 48 11.17 8.25 -0.92
CA ASP A 48 10.47 7.40 0.05
C ASP A 48 9.57 6.43 -0.72
N SER A 49 10.06 5.19 -0.88
CA SER A 49 9.35 4.13 -1.59
C SER A 49 8.29 3.55 -0.67
N ARG A 50 7.17 4.25 -0.58
CA ARG A 50 5.98 3.76 0.12
C ARG A 50 5.54 2.44 -0.49
N LYS A 51 5.78 1.35 0.24
CA LYS A 51 5.37 -0.02 -0.15
C LYS A 51 3.92 -0.24 0.21
N ASN A 52 3.24 -1.12 -0.51
CA ASN A 52 1.92 -1.60 -0.12
C ASN A 52 2.07 -2.56 1.07
N GLN A 53 1.16 -2.47 2.03
CA GLN A 53 1.03 -3.42 3.12
C GLN A 53 0.00 -4.49 2.72
N TYR A 54 0.23 -5.72 3.16
CA TYR A 54 -0.67 -6.85 2.92
C TYR A 54 -0.97 -7.50 4.27
N ILE A 55 -2.24 -7.60 4.62
CA ILE A 55 -2.72 -8.46 5.71
C ILE A 55 -2.72 -9.88 5.17
N ARG A 56 -2.01 -10.76 5.86
CA ARG A 56 -1.92 -12.19 5.53
C ARG A 56 -2.63 -12.95 6.64
N GLY A 57 -3.88 -13.33 6.39
CA GLY A 57 -4.76 -14.04 7.32
C GLY A 57 -4.01 -14.82 8.39
N GLU A 58 -3.44 -15.98 8.05
CA GLU A 58 -2.77 -16.90 8.99
C GLU A 58 -1.59 -16.32 9.78
N LYS A 59 -0.80 -15.41 9.20
CA LYS A 59 0.41 -14.86 9.83
C LYS A 59 0.09 -13.69 10.75
N ASP A 60 -0.94 -12.94 10.41
CA ASP A 60 -1.29 -11.69 11.07
C ASP A 60 -2.49 -11.86 12.03
N LEU A 61 -3.05 -13.08 12.19
CA LEU A 61 -4.23 -13.37 13.04
C LEU A 61 -4.15 -12.79 14.47
N LYS A 62 -2.94 -12.74 15.05
CA LYS A 62 -2.73 -12.21 16.41
C LYS A 62 -2.76 -10.68 16.46
N ALA A 63 -2.40 -10.02 15.36
CA ALA A 63 -2.27 -8.58 15.27
C ALA A 63 -3.44 -7.92 14.53
N VAL A 64 -4.20 -8.67 13.73
CA VAL A 64 -5.34 -8.21 12.93
C VAL A 64 -6.46 -9.23 12.95
N ARG A 65 -7.68 -8.73 13.09
CA ARG A 65 -8.91 -9.48 12.92
C ARG A 65 -9.82 -8.75 11.95
N ILE A 66 -10.34 -9.49 10.99
CA ILE A 66 -11.30 -8.99 10.01
C ILE A 66 -12.58 -9.76 10.25
N TYR A 67 -13.68 -9.07 10.56
CA TYR A 67 -14.96 -9.73 10.81
C TYR A 67 -16.13 -8.90 10.29
N LYS A 68 -17.22 -9.59 9.95
CA LYS A 68 -18.48 -8.96 9.59
C LYS A 68 -19.29 -8.70 10.85
N GLN A 69 -19.68 -7.45 11.07
CA GLN A 69 -20.68 -7.08 12.05
C GLN A 69 -22.02 -6.89 11.32
N SER A 70 -22.95 -7.81 11.56
CA SER A 70 -24.32 -7.66 11.09
C SER A 70 -25.02 -6.64 11.98
N SER A 71 -25.30 -5.45 11.44
CA SER A 71 -26.31 -4.53 11.96
C SER A 71 -27.62 -4.77 11.21
N GLU A 72 -28.77 -4.46 11.83
CA GLU A 72 -30.09 -4.76 11.25
C GLU A 72 -30.34 -4.07 9.90
N ASP A 73 -29.73 -2.89 9.66
CA ASP A 73 -29.96 -2.10 8.44
C ASP A 73 -28.78 -2.00 7.47
N ASP A 74 -27.52 -2.02 7.96
CA ASP A 74 -26.33 -1.93 7.09
C ASP A 74 -25.17 -2.77 7.66
N PRO A 75 -24.87 -3.94 7.06
CA PRO A 75 -23.76 -4.76 7.53
C PRO A 75 -22.43 -4.04 7.34
N LEU A 76 -21.58 -4.11 8.36
CA LEU A 76 -20.26 -3.48 8.35
C LEU A 76 -19.17 -4.54 8.35
N LEU A 77 -18.11 -4.33 7.59
CA LEU A 77 -16.86 -5.05 7.74
C LEU A 77 -15.96 -4.27 8.68
N ILE A 78 -15.46 -4.93 9.72
CA ILE A 78 -14.58 -4.33 10.70
C ILE A 78 -13.21 -5.00 10.65
N ILE A 79 -12.19 -4.17 10.50
CA ILE A 79 -10.78 -4.57 10.60
C ILE A 79 -10.25 -3.99 11.91
N THR A 80 -10.06 -4.85 12.91
CA THR A 80 -9.47 -4.48 14.20
C THR A 80 -8.01 -4.91 14.21
N PHE A 81 -7.12 -4.07 14.74
CA PHE A 81 -5.69 -4.35 14.74
C PHE A 81 -4.99 -3.73 15.94
N GLN A 82 -3.85 -4.30 16.31
CA GLN A 82 -3.01 -3.79 17.38
C GLN A 82 -2.37 -2.45 16.98
N HIS A 83 -2.12 -1.60 17.98
CA HIS A 83 -1.38 -0.35 17.81
C HIS A 83 -0.06 -0.59 17.05
N GLY A 84 0.21 0.25 16.05
CA GLY A 84 1.42 0.14 15.20
C GLY A 84 1.39 -0.96 14.13
N PHE A 85 0.30 -1.73 14.00
CA PHE A 85 0.19 -2.71 12.93
C PHE A 85 0.08 -2.03 11.55
N ILE A 86 -0.80 -1.03 11.42
CA ILE A 86 -0.94 -0.29 10.17
C ILE A 86 0.26 0.62 9.99
N ARG A 87 0.94 0.47 8.85
CA ARG A 87 2.00 1.37 8.43
C ARG A 87 1.38 2.53 7.69
N TRP A 88 1.06 3.61 8.38
CA TRP A 88 0.43 4.79 7.76
C TRP A 88 1.27 5.43 6.64
N ASN A 89 2.59 5.21 6.61
CA ASN A 89 3.45 5.60 5.49
C ASN A 89 3.40 4.64 4.28
N SER A 90 2.55 3.62 4.29
CA SER A 90 2.30 2.76 3.13
C SER A 90 1.28 3.40 2.18
N LYS A 91 1.30 3.02 0.90
CA LYS A 91 0.31 3.53 -0.06
C LYS A 91 -1.07 2.92 0.19
N LYS A 92 -1.10 1.59 0.24
CA LYS A 92 -2.33 0.82 0.34
C LYS A 92 -2.18 -0.31 1.35
N LEU A 93 -3.25 -0.59 2.06
CA LEU A 93 -3.42 -1.77 2.90
C LEU A 93 -4.31 -2.76 2.16
N TYR A 94 -3.76 -3.90 1.77
CA TYR A 94 -4.50 -4.95 1.09
C TYR A 94 -4.91 -6.04 2.07
N PHE A 95 -6.15 -6.49 1.96
CA PHE A 95 -6.67 -7.68 2.64
C PHE A 95 -7.41 -8.57 1.65
N HIS A 96 -7.55 -9.84 1.99
CA HIS A 96 -8.25 -10.81 1.16
C HIS A 96 -9.68 -11.05 1.70
N LEU A 97 -10.67 -11.18 0.81
CA LEU A 97 -12.06 -11.41 1.21
C LEU A 97 -12.26 -12.76 1.94
N ASN A 98 -11.41 -13.76 1.68
CA ASN A 98 -11.47 -15.04 2.41
C ASN A 98 -10.88 -14.96 3.83
N ASP A 99 -10.20 -13.88 4.19
CA ASP A 99 -9.64 -13.70 5.53
C ASP A 99 -10.70 -13.16 6.53
N ILE A 100 -11.94 -12.98 6.07
CA ILE A 100 -13.07 -12.55 6.90
C ILE A 100 -13.47 -13.69 7.84
N GLN A 101 -13.32 -13.44 9.12
CA GLN A 101 -13.62 -14.37 10.21
C GLN A 101 -15.03 -14.11 10.76
N PRO A 102 -15.61 -15.10 11.48
CA PRO A 102 -16.83 -14.89 12.25
C PRO A 102 -16.65 -13.75 13.27
N ALA A 103 -17.74 -13.07 13.60
CA ALA A 103 -17.72 -12.00 14.60
C ALA A 103 -17.18 -12.53 15.95
N PRO A 104 -16.28 -11.81 16.61
CA PRO A 104 -15.78 -12.18 17.92
C PRO A 104 -16.91 -12.11 18.97
N HIS A 105 -16.75 -12.87 20.05
CA HIS A 105 -17.74 -12.86 21.13
C HIS A 105 -17.85 -11.45 21.75
N PRO A 106 -19.06 -10.98 22.12
CA PRO A 106 -19.28 -9.63 22.65
C PRO A 106 -18.42 -9.26 23.87
N GLN A 107 -18.02 -10.24 24.66
CA GLN A 107 -17.14 -10.07 25.82
C GLN A 107 -15.70 -9.69 25.45
N GLU A 108 -15.21 -10.05 24.25
CA GLU A 108 -13.88 -9.62 23.79
C GLU A 108 -13.90 -8.17 23.29
N LEU A 109 -15.03 -7.69 22.78
CA LEU A 109 -15.19 -6.34 22.23
C LEU A 109 -15.34 -5.26 23.30
N ALA A 110 -15.79 -5.62 24.51
CA ALA A 110 -16.15 -4.67 25.57
C ALA A 110 -14.95 -4.08 26.34
N ASN A 111 -13.77 -4.71 26.24
CA ASN A 111 -12.59 -4.34 27.02
C ASN A 111 -11.57 -3.47 26.27
N GLU A 112 -11.80 -3.19 24.99
CA GLU A 112 -10.84 -2.46 24.15
C GLU A 112 -11.40 -1.09 23.76
N ASN A 113 -10.73 -0.03 24.23
CA ASN A 113 -11.04 1.35 23.84
C ASN A 113 -10.55 1.55 22.39
N HIS A 114 -11.46 1.40 21.44
CA HIS A 114 -11.12 1.45 20.02
C HIS A 114 -11.43 2.81 19.40
N ALA A 115 -10.39 3.54 18.96
CA ALA A 115 -10.60 4.63 18.03
C ALA A 115 -10.84 4.04 16.63
N SER A 116 -11.99 4.38 16.08
CA SER A 116 -12.50 3.82 14.82
C SER A 116 -12.47 4.85 13.71
N LEU A 117 -11.98 4.45 12.54
CA LEU A 117 -11.97 5.27 11.34
C LEU A 117 -12.85 4.64 10.26
N SER A 118 -13.77 5.44 9.73
CA SER A 118 -14.64 5.03 8.63
C SER A 118 -13.89 5.12 7.30
N VAL A 119 -13.84 3.99 6.61
CA VAL A 119 -13.34 3.83 5.25
C VAL A 119 -14.53 3.97 4.30
N LEU A 120 -14.41 4.88 3.34
CA LEU A 120 -15.45 5.15 2.36
C LEU A 120 -15.15 4.43 1.04
N GLY A 121 -16.15 4.19 0.20
CA GLY A 121 -15.98 3.50 -1.07
C GLY A 121 -14.89 4.06 -1.99
N PHE A 122 -14.63 5.37 -1.97
CA PHE A 122 -13.54 5.96 -2.77
C PHE A 122 -12.14 5.70 -2.20
N ASP A 123 -12.04 5.30 -0.93
CA ASP A 123 -10.79 4.84 -0.31
C ASP A 123 -10.50 3.37 -0.70
N LEU A 124 -11.49 2.65 -1.24
CA LEU A 124 -11.39 1.25 -1.64
C LEU A 124 -10.96 1.10 -3.10
N THR A 125 -10.10 0.13 -3.35
CA THR A 125 -9.62 -0.20 -4.69
C THR A 125 -9.39 -1.69 -4.83
N THR A 126 -9.63 -2.24 -6.02
CA THR A 126 -9.31 -3.64 -6.32
C THR A 126 -7.81 -3.80 -6.56
N HIS A 127 -7.24 -4.96 -6.18
CA HIS A 127 -5.86 -5.26 -6.53
C HIS A 127 -5.75 -5.53 -8.05
N PRO A 128 -4.81 -4.88 -8.77
CA PRO A 128 -4.79 -4.91 -10.24
C PRO A 128 -4.52 -6.29 -10.86
N SER A 129 -3.96 -7.22 -10.09
CA SER A 129 -3.55 -8.54 -10.58
C SER A 129 -3.97 -9.74 -9.73
N LYS A 130 -4.57 -9.53 -8.55
CA LYS A 130 -4.86 -10.62 -7.60
C LYS A 130 -6.33 -10.59 -7.23
N THR A 131 -7.08 -11.58 -7.69
CA THR A 131 -8.50 -11.76 -7.39
C THR A 131 -8.76 -11.86 -5.89
N GLY A 132 -9.88 -11.28 -5.44
CA GLY A 132 -10.27 -11.31 -4.03
C GLY A 132 -9.48 -10.40 -3.08
N TRP A 133 -8.49 -9.66 -3.58
CA TRP A 133 -7.75 -8.68 -2.79
C TRP A 133 -8.33 -7.27 -2.94
N ILE A 134 -8.73 -6.69 -1.82
CA ILE A 134 -9.21 -5.31 -1.72
C ILE A 134 -8.15 -4.47 -1.03
N GLY A 135 -7.88 -3.29 -1.57
CA GLY A 135 -6.89 -2.33 -1.08
C GLY A 135 -7.55 -1.07 -0.56
N ILE A 136 -7.18 -0.66 0.65
CA ILE A 136 -7.57 0.60 1.28
C ILE A 136 -6.46 1.62 1.05
N ASP A 137 -6.77 2.81 0.54
CA ASP A 137 -5.81 3.90 0.38
C ASP A 137 -5.48 4.56 1.71
N LEU A 138 -4.32 4.20 2.27
CA LEU A 138 -3.86 4.73 3.56
C LEU A 138 -3.42 6.18 3.45
N THR A 139 -3.02 6.65 2.27
CA THR A 139 -2.61 8.05 2.08
C THR A 139 -3.82 8.97 2.16
N GLN A 140 -4.94 8.59 1.54
CA GLN A 140 -6.20 9.34 1.65
C GLN A 140 -6.77 9.29 3.06
N LEU A 141 -6.76 8.12 3.71
CA LEU A 141 -7.19 7.95 5.10
C LEU A 141 -6.38 8.83 6.06
N ALA A 142 -5.05 8.85 5.93
CA ALA A 142 -4.17 9.65 6.77
C ALA A 142 -4.44 11.16 6.59
N LEU A 143 -4.68 11.62 5.36
CA LEU A 143 -5.02 13.04 5.09
C LEU A 143 -6.35 13.45 5.73
N ARG A 144 -7.36 12.58 5.70
CA ARG A 144 -8.65 12.84 6.35
C ARG A 144 -8.55 12.84 7.87
N THR A 145 -7.69 11.98 8.41
CA THR A 145 -7.44 11.88 9.84
C THR A 145 -6.68 13.09 10.37
N ALA A 146 -5.82 13.72 9.57
CA ALA A 146 -5.02 14.87 9.99
C ALA A 146 -5.85 16.08 10.50
N ASN A 147 -7.14 16.15 10.15
CA ASN A 147 -8.06 17.21 10.60
C ASN A 147 -8.95 16.79 11.78
N LEU A 148 -8.77 15.58 12.33
CA LEU A 148 -9.57 15.02 13.41
C LEU A 148 -8.81 15.16 14.74
N SER A 149 -9.54 15.13 15.85
CA SER A 149 -8.97 15.28 17.20
C SER A 149 -8.12 14.09 17.66
N TYR A 150 -8.04 13.02 16.86
CA TYR A 150 -7.29 11.80 17.14
C TYR A 150 -6.17 11.61 16.12
N THR A 151 -5.06 11.05 16.57
CA THR A 151 -3.90 10.77 15.71
C THR A 151 -4.05 9.42 15.02
N THR A 152 -3.35 9.22 13.89
CA THR A 152 -3.34 7.92 13.19
C THR A 152 -2.83 6.78 14.08
N ASP A 153 -2.02 7.11 15.09
CA ASP A 153 -1.42 6.13 16.01
C ASP A 153 -2.43 5.60 17.04
N GLU A 154 -3.52 6.33 17.28
CA GLU A 154 -4.59 5.93 18.21
C GLU A 154 -5.64 5.04 17.55
N ILE A 155 -5.70 5.03 16.22
CA ILE A 155 -6.69 4.27 15.46
C ILE A 155 -6.36 2.79 15.51
N THR A 156 -7.29 1.99 16.02
CA THR A 156 -7.16 0.52 16.13
C THR A 156 -8.24 -0.23 15.36
N ARG A 157 -9.15 0.50 14.73
CA ARG A 157 -10.27 -0.07 13.98
C ARG A 157 -10.53 0.69 12.69
N LEU A 158 -10.64 -0.04 11.58
CA LEU A 158 -11.21 0.45 10.33
C LEU A 158 -12.60 -0.14 10.15
N VAL A 159 -13.56 0.71 9.78
CA VAL A 159 -14.97 0.34 9.59
C VAL A 159 -15.34 0.61 8.14
N ILE A 160 -15.77 -0.43 7.42
CA ILE A 160 -16.10 -0.38 6.00
C ILE A 160 -17.57 -0.79 5.83
N PRO A 161 -18.43 0.02 5.18
CA PRO A 161 -19.77 -0.40 4.78
C PRO A 161 -19.70 -1.57 3.80
N MET A 162 -20.47 -2.63 4.02
CA MET A 162 -20.42 -3.81 3.14
C MET A 162 -20.88 -3.47 1.72
N ARG A 163 -21.84 -2.54 1.57
CA ARG A 163 -22.29 -2.06 0.26
C ARG A 163 -21.14 -1.51 -0.59
N ASP A 164 -20.25 -0.71 0.01
CA ASP A 164 -19.10 -0.10 -0.67
C ASP A 164 -18.07 -1.19 -1.06
N LEU A 165 -17.94 -2.22 -0.21
CA LEU A 165 -17.08 -3.38 -0.47
C LEU A 165 -17.62 -4.24 -1.63
N GLU A 166 -18.93 -4.48 -1.66
CA GLU A 166 -19.62 -5.23 -2.71
C GLU A 166 -19.53 -4.51 -4.06
N GLU A 167 -19.78 -3.20 -4.09
CA GLU A 167 -19.59 -2.37 -5.29
C GLU A 167 -18.15 -2.46 -5.81
N THR A 168 -17.17 -2.36 -4.92
CA THR A 168 -15.75 -2.50 -5.29
C THR A 168 -15.42 -3.91 -5.81
N ALA A 169 -15.97 -4.95 -5.19
CA ALA A 169 -15.80 -6.33 -5.63
C ALA A 169 -16.46 -6.60 -6.99
N LEU A 170 -17.63 -6.01 -7.26
CA LEU A 170 -18.32 -6.10 -8.55
C LEU A 170 -17.50 -5.45 -9.67
N GLN A 171 -16.90 -4.28 -9.43
CA GLN A 171 -15.99 -3.64 -10.39
C GLN A 171 -14.84 -4.57 -10.80
N MET A 172 -14.36 -5.41 -9.88
CA MET A 172 -13.32 -6.40 -10.18
C MET A 172 -13.79 -7.45 -11.19
N MET A 173 -15.01 -7.96 -11.02
CA MET A 173 -15.60 -8.96 -11.90
C MET A 173 -15.87 -8.38 -13.29
N SER A 174 -16.33 -7.13 -13.36
CA SER A 174 -16.53 -6.41 -14.61
C SER A 174 -15.23 -6.15 -15.37
N ALA A 175 -14.14 -5.78 -14.67
CA ALA A 175 -12.84 -5.52 -15.29
C ALA A 175 -12.15 -6.80 -15.82
N THR A 176 -12.43 -7.95 -15.20
CA THR A 176 -11.89 -9.25 -15.64
C THR A 176 -12.54 -9.72 -16.95
N ASN A 177 -13.78 -9.33 -17.21
CA ASN A 177 -14.52 -9.67 -18.44
C ASN A 177 -14.14 -8.81 -19.66
N THR A 178 -13.33 -7.76 -19.49
CA THR A 178 -12.93 -6.83 -20.56
C THR A 178 -11.48 -6.99 -21.02
N VAL A 179 -10.86 -8.17 -20.89
CA VAL A 179 -9.57 -8.43 -21.53
C VAL A 179 -9.81 -8.72 -23.03
N PRO A 180 -9.45 -7.83 -23.98
CA PRO A 180 -9.51 -8.19 -25.38
C PRO A 180 -8.44 -9.23 -25.69
N LEU A 181 -8.89 -10.37 -26.19
CA LEU A 181 -8.10 -11.45 -26.75
C LEU A 181 -7.34 -10.94 -27.99
N SER A 182 -6.20 -10.25 -27.82
CA SER A 182 -5.39 -9.74 -28.94
C SER A 182 -3.99 -10.36 -28.93
N LYS A 183 -3.83 -11.43 -29.72
CA LYS A 183 -2.70 -11.77 -30.62
C LYS A 183 -2.68 -13.28 -30.85
N ASN A 184 -3.61 -13.77 -31.67
CA ASN A 184 -3.36 -15.00 -32.40
C ASN A 184 -2.53 -14.64 -33.63
N LYS A 185 -1.24 -14.95 -33.57
CA LYS A 185 -0.26 -14.69 -34.63
C LYS A 185 -0.45 -15.81 -35.67
N ASN A 186 -1.26 -15.57 -36.70
CA ASN A 186 -1.38 -16.48 -37.83
C ASN A 186 0.01 -16.68 -38.45
N LYS A 187 0.56 -17.87 -38.23
CA LYS A 187 1.75 -18.39 -38.88
C LYS A 187 1.23 -19.16 -40.12
N SER A 188 1.09 -18.46 -41.24
CA SER A 188 0.87 -19.11 -42.53
C SER A 188 2.15 -19.85 -42.92
N ILE A 189 2.06 -21.18 -42.93
CA ILE A 189 3.04 -22.08 -43.53
C ILE A 189 2.63 -22.34 -44.98
N SER A 190 3.66 -22.43 -45.81
CA SER A 190 3.81 -22.57 -47.26
C SER A 190 2.81 -23.43 -48.05
N ALA A 191 2.68 -23.07 -49.34
CA ALA A 191 2.85 -23.98 -50.48
C ALA A 191 3.68 -23.26 -51.55
#